data_AF-A0A0F9KTH6-F1
#
_entry.id   AF-A0A0F9KTH6-F1
#
_cell.length_a   1.000
_cell.length_b   1.000
_cell.length_c   1.000
_cell.angle_alpha   90.00
_cell.angle_beta   90.00
_cell.angle_gamma   90.00
#
_symmetry.space_group_name_H-M   'P 1'
#
loop_
_entity.id
_entity.type
_entity.pdbx_description
1 polymer ?
#
loop_
_entity_poly.entity_id
_entity_poly.type
_entity_poly.pdbx_seq_one_letter_code
_entity_poly.pdbx_strand_id
1 'polypeptide(L)' 'MAGRHKVIDGKRFFRYRVGLTKREADSMSDDLQERYLVRVLPHKGKWAVYCREK' A
#
# COMPACT_ATOMS: atom_id res chain seq x y z
N MET A 1 1.30 7.42 -17.24
CA MET A 1 1.73 6.39 -16.27
C MET A 1 0.55 5.50 -15.85
N ALA A 2 0.19 4.49 -16.66
CA ALA A 2 -0.93 3.58 -16.40
C ALA A 2 -0.42 2.29 -15.72
N GLY A 3 -1.02 1.89 -14.60
CA GLY A 3 -0.72 0.61 -13.91
C GLY A 3 -0.22 0.72 -12.46
N ARG A 4 0.20 1.91 -11.99
CA ARG A 4 0.69 2.09 -10.61
C ARG A 4 -0.42 2.34 -9.57
N HIS A 5 -1.70 2.30 -9.94
CA HIS A 5 -2.81 2.62 -9.02
C HIS A 5 -3.78 1.45 -8.86
N LYS A 6 -4.38 1.33 -7.66
CA LYS A 6 -5.43 0.36 -7.31
C LYS A 6 -6.58 1.11 -6.65
N VAL A 7 -7.81 0.78 -7.00
CA VAL A 7 -9.00 1.29 -6.31
C VAL A 7 -9.26 0.40 -5.09
N ILE A 8 -9.32 1.01 -3.91
CA ILE A 8 -9.60 0.36 -2.63
C ILE A 8 -10.67 1.22 -1.95
N ASP A 9 -11.79 0.61 -1.55
CA ASP A 9 -12.93 1.31 -0.92
C ASP A 9 -13.43 2.53 -1.75
N GLY A 10 -13.49 2.40 -3.08
CA GLY A 10 -13.90 3.48 -3.99
C GLY A 10 -12.87 4.61 -4.17
N LYS A 11 -11.72 4.54 -3.50
CA LYS A 11 -10.65 5.56 -3.57
C LYS A 11 -9.44 5.04 -4.33
N ARG A 12 -8.78 5.92 -5.09
CA ARG A 12 -7.54 5.58 -5.82
C ARG A 12 -6.35 5.66 -4.88
N PHE A 13 -5.64 4.55 -4.75
CA PHE A 13 -4.34 4.46 -4.08
C PHE A 13 -3.27 4.18 -5.13
N PHE A 14 -2.09 4.77 -4.96
CA PHE A 14 -0.92 4.36 -5.71
C PHE A 14 -0.21 3.23 -4.97
N ARG A 15 0.39 2.34 -5.75
CA ARG A 15 1.14 1.18 -5.27
C ARG A 15 2.52 1.67 -4.85
N TYR A 16 2.76 1.66 -3.54
CA TYR A 16 4.04 2.09 -2.97
C TYR A 16 5.07 0.98 -3.09
N ARG A 17 4.76 -0.22 -2.55
CA ARG A 17 5.64 -1.40 -2.63
C ARG A 17 4.85 -2.70 -2.64
N VAL A 18 5.43 -3.75 -3.22
CA VAL A 18 4.86 -5.11 -3.29
C VAL A 18 5.92 -6.15 -2.98
N GLY A 19 5.49 -7.38 -2.70
CA GLY A 19 6.40 -8.51 -2.48
C GLY A 19 6.94 -8.60 -1.05
N LEU A 20 6.35 -7.85 -0.13
CA LEU A 20 6.77 -7.79 1.27
C LEU A 20 6.27 -9.01 2.05
N THR A 21 6.98 -9.36 3.11
CA THR A 21 6.40 -10.13 4.22
C THR A 21 5.38 -9.28 4.97
N LYS A 22 4.55 -9.92 5.80
CA LYS A 22 3.55 -9.20 6.59
C LYS A 22 4.23 -8.17 7.52
N ARG A 23 5.27 -8.60 8.24
CA ARG A 23 6.03 -7.75 9.16
C ARG A 23 6.66 -6.53 8.48
N GLU A 24 7.24 -6.70 7.30
CA GLU A 24 7.80 -5.58 6.53
C GLU A 24 6.72 -4.60 6.06
N ALA A 25 5.56 -5.11 5.64
CA ALA A 25 4.45 -4.27 5.22
C ALA A 25 3.84 -3.48 6.38
N ASP A 26 3.74 -4.09 7.56
CA ASP A 26 3.24 -3.45 8.78
C ASP A 26 4.20 -2.33 9.25
N SER A 27 5.49 -2.64 9.38
CA SER A 27 6.51 -1.64 9.74
C SER A 27 6.55 -0.46 8.77
N MET A 28 6.47 -0.73 7.46
CA MET A 28 6.43 0.32 6.44
C MET A 28 5.12 1.11 6.47
N SER A 29 4.02 0.48 6.87
CA SER A 29 2.75 1.18 7.03
C SER A 29 2.85 2.20 8.15
N ASP A 30 3.44 1.86 9.29
CA ASP A 30 3.56 2.77 10.43
C ASP A 30 4.35 4.03 10.07
N ASP A 31 5.48 3.88 9.37
CA ASP A 31 6.30 5.02 8.90
C ASP A 31 5.56 5.92 7.89
N LEU A 32 4.72 5.32 7.03
CA LEU A 32 4.01 6.05 5.97
C LEU A 32 2.70 6.66 6.45
N GLN A 33 2.12 6.18 7.55
CA GLN A 33 0.84 6.64 8.08
C GLN A 33 0.87 8.10 8.53
N GLU A 34 2.04 8.66 8.87
CA GLU A 34 2.17 10.09 9.17
C GLU A 34 1.79 10.95 7.96
N ARG A 35 2.25 10.56 6.76
CA ARG A 35 2.14 11.36 5.52
C ARG A 35 1.00 10.94 4.61
N TYR A 36 0.62 9.65 4.63
CA TYR A 36 -0.33 9.06 3.69
C TYR A 36 -1.45 8.34 4.42
N LEU A 37 -2.57 8.18 3.74
CA LEU A 37 -3.52 7.13 4.07
C LEU A 37 -2.98 5.81 3.50
N VAL A 38 -2.69 4.85 4.37
CA VAL A 38 -2.04 3.58 4.00
C VAL A 38 -3.04 2.43 4.03
N ARG A 39 -2.94 1.53 3.04
CA ARG A 39 -3.65 0.24 2.99
C ARG A 39 -2.66 -0.88 2.71
N VAL A 40 -2.63 -1.87 3.58
CA VAL A 40 -1.82 -3.08 3.44
C VAL A 40 -2.74 -4.22 2.99
N LEU A 41 -2.43 -4.85 1.86
CA LEU A 41 -3.25 -5.93 1.29
C LEU A 41 -2.39 -7.10 0.78
N PRO A 42 -2.91 -8.34 0.79
CA PRO A 42 -2.26 -9.47 0.14
C PRO A 42 -2.08 -9.23 -1.37
N HIS A 43 -0.93 -9.66 -1.90
CA HIS A 43 -0.57 -9.60 -3.32
C HIS A 43 0.30 -10.80 -3.71
N LYS A 44 -0.25 -11.73 -4.50
CA LYS A 44 0.45 -12.90 -5.04
C LYS A 44 1.23 -13.71 -3.98
N GLY A 45 0.59 -14.04 -2.86
CA GLY A 45 1.21 -14.80 -1.76
C GLY A 45 2.19 -14.00 -0.88
N LYS A 46 2.35 -12.71 -1.17
CA LYS A 46 3.09 -11.72 -0.37
C LYS A 46 2.16 -10.58 0.04
N TRP A 47 2.71 -9.49 0.55
CA TRP A 47 1.98 -8.29 0.95
C TRP A 47 2.39 -7.08 0.11
N ALA A 48 1.47 -6.13 0.01
CA ALA A 48 1.62 -4.89 -0.74
C ALA A 48 1.12 -3.71 0.08
N VAL A 49 1.84 -2.61 -0.02
CA VAL A 49 1.53 -1.32 0.61
C VAL A 49 1.02 -0.38 -0.47
N TYR A 50 -0.18 0.14 -0.24
CA TYR A 50 -0.84 1.12 -1.09
C TYR A 50 -1.01 2.42 -0.32
N CYS A 51 -0.69 3.55 -0.96
CA CYS A 51 -0.73 4.86 -0.34
C CYS A 51 -1.68 5.78 -1.12
N ARG A 52 -2.30 6.70 -0.40
CA ARG A 52 -3.08 7.81 -0.96
C ARG A 52 -2.70 9.06 -0.18
N GLU A 53 -2.51 10.18 -0.89
CA GLU A 53 -2.28 11.47 -0.23
C GLU A 53 -3.47 11.83 0.66
N LYS A 54 -3.17 12.40 1.83
CA LYS A 54 -4.18 12.84 2.78
C LYS A 54 -4.89 14.09 2.28
#